data_AF-A0A533BNC2-F1
#
_entry.id   AF-A0A533BNC2-F1
#
_cell.length_a   1.000
_cell.length_b   1.000
_cell.length_c   1.000
_cell.angle_alpha   90.00
_cell.angle_beta   90.00
_cell.angle_gamma   90.00
#
_symmetry.space_group_name_H-M   'P 1'
#
loop_
_entity.id
_entity.type
_entity.pdbx_description
1 polymer ?
#
loop_
_entity_poly.entity_id
_entity_poly.type
_entity_poly.pdbx_seq_one_letter_code
_entity_poly.pdbx_strand_id
1 'polypeptide(L)'
;MNNVGRRRFTARFSTSYNYYIMSRRKPLTLRISPLLGIAVLGMELLTIPSSICASDDLHIEITKKGLGKEVVITQGAREWFLLIEVTPENSVVLRQEKEHDTYLVDESETHDRPMTTGEVDAAITDYVNSVKARATKK
;
A
#
# COMPACT_ATOMS: atom_id res chain seq x y z
N MET A 1 26.51 29.23 -19.81
CA MET A 1 26.22 27.78 -19.84
C MET A 1 26.16 27.28 -18.41
N ASN A 2 24.95 27.04 -17.89
CA ASN A 2 24.74 26.74 -16.48
C ASN A 2 24.81 25.24 -16.25
N ASN A 3 25.83 24.81 -15.50
CA ASN A 3 25.97 23.45 -15.00
C ASN A 3 24.94 23.20 -13.89
N VAL A 4 23.86 22.48 -14.19
CA VAL A 4 22.91 22.01 -13.18
C VAL A 4 23.41 20.69 -12.63
N GLY A 5 24.00 20.76 -11.42
CA GLY A 5 24.53 19.63 -10.70
C GLY A 5 23.46 18.59 -10.39
N ARG A 6 23.65 17.37 -10.91
CA ARG A 6 22.98 16.16 -10.41
C ARG A 6 23.35 15.95 -8.95
N ARG A 7 22.41 16.19 -8.04
CA ARG A 7 22.48 15.65 -6.68
C ARG A 7 21.60 14.41 -6.62
N ARG A 8 22.22 13.24 -6.82
CA ARG A 8 21.65 11.95 -6.41
C ARG A 8 21.69 11.91 -4.88
N PHE A 9 20.56 12.17 -4.24
CA PHE A 9 20.38 11.82 -2.83
C PHE A 9 19.82 10.40 -2.75
N THR A 10 20.72 9.41 -2.81
CA THR A 10 20.42 8.06 -2.33
C THR A 10 20.57 8.09 -0.82
N ALA A 11 19.52 8.50 -0.11
CA ALA A 11 19.49 8.38 1.34
C ALA A 11 19.21 6.91 1.69
N ARG A 12 20.22 6.24 2.27
CA ARG A 12 20.15 4.85 2.76
C ARG A 12 19.31 4.74 4.04
N PHE A 13 18.03 5.11 3.98
CA PHE A 13 17.08 4.89 5.08
C PHE A 13 16.12 3.71 4.82
N SER A 14 16.07 3.17 3.59
CA SER A 14 15.05 2.18 3.17
C SER A 14 15.22 0.76 3.73
N THR A 15 16.43 0.32 4.08
CA THR A 15 16.65 -1.12 4.31
C THR A 15 15.99 -1.66 5.58
N SER A 16 15.83 -0.83 6.62
CA SER A 16 15.18 -1.26 7.88
C SER A 16 13.65 -1.12 7.87
N TYR A 17 13.07 -0.20 7.09
CA TYR A 17 11.63 -0.14 6.93
C TYR A 17 11.11 -1.30 6.06
N ASN A 18 11.85 -1.65 5.00
CA ASN A 18 11.39 -2.59 3.98
C ASN A 18 11.20 -4.04 4.45
N TYR A 19 12.07 -4.57 5.32
CA TYR A 19 11.93 -5.96 5.76
C TYR A 19 10.74 -6.18 6.71
N TYR A 20 10.35 -5.16 7.48
CA TYR A 20 9.30 -5.29 8.50
C TYR A 20 7.87 -5.07 7.98
N ILE A 21 7.69 -4.35 6.87
CA ILE A 21 6.35 -3.99 6.36
C ILE A 21 5.61 -5.19 5.78
N MET A 22 6.28 -5.99 4.94
CA MET A 22 5.68 -7.21 4.36
C MET A 22 5.88 -8.47 5.22
N SER A 23 6.85 -8.49 6.16
CA SER A 23 7.01 -9.61 7.10
C SER A 23 5.93 -9.66 8.21
N ARG A 24 5.25 -8.54 8.50
CA ARG A 24 4.20 -8.49 9.54
C ARG A 24 2.84 -9.07 9.15
N ARG A 25 2.66 -9.52 7.91
CA ARG A 25 1.38 -10.09 7.48
C ARG A 25 1.40 -11.59 7.71
N LYS A 26 1.09 -11.97 8.94
CA LYS A 26 0.69 -13.36 9.23
C LYS A 26 -0.47 -13.70 8.27
N PRO A 27 -0.46 -14.86 7.61
CA PRO A 27 -1.60 -15.30 6.83
C PRO A 27 -2.79 -15.32 7.79
N LEU A 28 -3.77 -14.45 7.55
CA LEU A 28 -5.06 -14.48 8.22
C LEU A 28 -5.71 -15.81 7.80
N THR A 29 -5.32 -16.86 8.51
CA THR A 29 -5.94 -18.17 8.45
C THR A 29 -7.26 -17.97 9.15
N LEU A 30 -8.27 -17.54 8.40
CA LEU A 30 -9.65 -17.42 8.85
C LEU A 30 -10.14 -18.83 9.17
N ARG A 31 -9.77 -19.36 10.35
CA ARG A 31 -10.40 -20.53 10.94
C ARG A 31 -11.78 -20.09 11.42
N ILE A 32 -12.74 -20.17 10.52
CA ILE A 32 -14.16 -20.04 10.82
C ILE A 32 -14.48 -21.13 11.86
N SER A 33 -14.53 -20.75 13.13
CA SER A 33 -15.01 -21.58 14.22
C SER A 33 -16.44 -21.13 14.52
N PRO A 34 -17.47 -21.98 14.32
CA PRO A 34 -18.84 -21.59 14.59
C PRO A 34 -19.12 -21.82 16.08
N LEU A 35 -18.93 -20.80 16.91
CA LEU A 35 -19.52 -20.77 18.25
C LEU A 35 -20.37 -19.51 18.40
N LEU A 36 -21.62 -19.70 18.03
CA LEU A 36 -22.84 -19.16 18.62
C LEU A 36 -22.62 -18.36 19.92
N GLY A 37 -23.02 -17.07 19.92
CA GLY A 37 -23.43 -16.41 21.16
C GLY A 37 -23.19 -14.90 21.29
N ILE A 38 -24.31 -14.18 21.33
CA ILE A 38 -24.61 -12.98 22.14
C ILE A 38 -24.37 -11.59 21.50
N ALA A 39 -25.46 -10.84 21.51
CA ALA A 39 -25.64 -9.46 21.07
C ALA A 39 -24.88 -8.44 21.92
N VAL A 40 -24.33 -7.42 21.27
CA VAL A 40 -23.96 -6.14 21.91
C VAL A 40 -24.33 -5.01 20.95
N LEU A 41 -25.25 -4.13 21.40
CA LEU A 41 -25.44 -2.81 20.84
C LEU A 41 -24.15 -2.00 21.03
N GLY A 42 -23.53 -1.56 19.94
CA GLY A 42 -22.40 -0.63 19.98
C GLY A 42 -22.42 0.23 18.74
N MET A 43 -22.51 1.55 18.92
CA MET A 43 -22.37 2.57 17.89
C MET A 43 -21.04 2.41 17.15
N GLU A 44 -21.03 1.74 16.00
CA GLU A 44 -19.84 1.64 15.16
C GLU A 44 -19.81 2.76 14.12
N LEU A 45 -18.86 3.66 14.36
CA LEU A 45 -18.21 4.54 13.40
C LEU A 45 -18.23 3.93 11.99
N LEU A 46 -18.86 4.63 11.04
CA LEU A 46 -18.89 4.31 9.61
C LEU A 46 -17.46 4.20 9.06
N THR A 47 -16.85 3.02 9.23
CA THR A 47 -15.70 2.61 8.47
C THR A 47 -16.26 2.24 7.11
N ILE A 48 -16.17 3.19 6.17
CA ILE A 48 -16.57 2.98 4.78
C ILE A 48 -15.63 1.90 4.21
N PRO A 49 -16.09 0.67 3.89
CA PRO A 49 -15.29 -0.22 3.08
C PRO A 49 -15.29 0.35 1.66
N SER A 50 -14.23 1.06 1.29
CA SER A 50 -14.08 1.59 -0.05
C SER A 50 -13.89 0.47 -1.07
N SER A 51 -14.96 0.21 -1.82
CA SER A 51 -15.06 -0.47 -3.12
C SER A 51 -14.28 -1.78 -3.31
N ILE A 52 -15.00 -2.89 -3.17
CA ILE A 52 -14.64 -4.17 -3.80
C ILE A 52 -14.90 -4.00 -5.30
N CYS A 53 -13.85 -3.76 -6.08
CA CYS A 53 -13.92 -3.80 -7.53
C CYS A 53 -13.62 -5.24 -7.97
N ALA A 54 -14.68 -6.02 -8.20
CA ALA A 54 -14.62 -7.42 -8.62
C ALA A 54 -13.95 -7.53 -10.01
N SER A 55 -12.65 -7.81 -9.99
CA SER A 55 -11.98 -8.64 -10.99
C SER A 55 -11.61 -9.89 -10.21
N ASP A 56 -12.25 -11.03 -10.51
CA ASP A 56 -12.69 -12.07 -9.56
C ASP A 56 -11.66 -12.77 -8.63
N ASP A 57 -10.40 -12.33 -8.57
CA ASP A 57 -9.41 -12.79 -7.57
C ASP A 57 -8.52 -11.65 -6.99
N LEU A 58 -8.75 -10.40 -7.38
CA LEU A 58 -7.91 -9.26 -6.98
C LEU A 58 -8.48 -8.59 -5.73
N HIS A 59 -7.94 -8.94 -4.57
CA HIS A 59 -8.31 -8.30 -3.31
C HIS A 59 -7.51 -7.01 -3.12
N ILE A 60 -8.20 -5.88 -2.98
CA ILE A 60 -7.61 -4.55 -2.80
C ILE A 60 -8.05 -4.00 -1.45
N GLU A 61 -7.10 -3.70 -0.59
CA GLU A 61 -7.32 -3.07 0.71
C GLU A 61 -6.63 -1.72 0.73
N ILE A 62 -7.35 -0.67 1.11
CA ILE A 62 -6.84 0.69 1.23
C ILE A 62 -7.06 1.15 2.67
N THR A 63 -5.98 1.45 3.39
CA THR A 63 -6.01 1.88 4.78
C THR A 63 -5.48 3.31 4.90
N LYS A 64 -6.22 4.18 5.60
CA LYS A 64 -5.74 5.54 5.90
C LYS A 64 -4.61 5.50 6.94
N LYS A 65 -3.53 6.24 6.71
CA LYS A 65 -2.38 6.36 7.62
C LYS A 65 -2.00 7.81 7.83
N GLY A 66 -2.50 8.43 8.90
CA GLY A 66 -2.26 9.87 9.14
C GLY A 66 -2.79 10.73 7.99
N LEU A 67 -1.89 11.52 7.38
CA LEU A 67 -2.16 12.32 6.17
C LEU A 67 -1.98 11.54 4.86
N GLY A 68 -1.39 10.35 4.93
CA GLY A 68 -1.15 9.46 3.81
C GLY A 68 -2.06 8.22 3.83
N LYS A 69 -1.68 7.21 3.04
CA LYS A 69 -2.47 5.99 2.82
C LYS A 69 -1.59 4.78 2.52
N GLU A 70 -2.09 3.62 2.88
CA GLU A 70 -1.50 2.31 2.60
C GLU A 70 -2.44 1.55 1.67
N VAL A 71 -1.91 0.88 0.68
CA VAL A 71 -2.64 0.07 -0.29
C VAL A 71 -1.98 -1.28 -0.39
N VAL A 72 -2.82 -2.31 -0.37
CA VAL A 72 -2.45 -3.71 -0.48
C VAL A 72 -3.28 -4.31 -1.56
N ILE A 73 -2.63 -4.99 -2.49
CA ILE A 73 -3.32 -5.71 -3.54
C ILE A 73 -2.76 -7.12 -3.55
N THR A 74 -3.63 -8.11 -3.44
CA THR A 74 -3.24 -9.53 -3.43
C THR A 74 -3.98 -10.29 -4.52
N GLN A 75 -3.25 -11.14 -5.23
CA GLN A 75 -3.79 -12.06 -6.23
C GLN A 75 -3.00 -13.37 -6.22
N GLY A 76 -3.61 -14.45 -5.73
CA GLY A 76 -2.94 -15.73 -5.57
C GLY A 76 -1.67 -15.62 -4.71
N ALA A 77 -0.50 -15.91 -5.29
CA ALA A 77 0.79 -15.79 -4.61
C ALA A 77 1.47 -14.42 -4.78
N ARG A 78 0.85 -13.49 -5.51
CA ARG A 78 1.39 -12.14 -5.74
C ARG A 78 0.77 -11.13 -4.79
N GLU A 79 1.62 -10.26 -4.25
CA GLU A 79 1.23 -9.16 -3.39
C GLU A 79 1.92 -7.87 -3.87
N TRP A 80 1.13 -6.82 -4.05
CA TRP A 80 1.59 -5.48 -4.37
C TRP A 80 1.26 -4.56 -3.19
N PHE A 81 2.21 -3.73 -2.83
CA PHE A 81 2.10 -2.81 -1.70
C PHE A 81 2.50 -1.41 -2.13
N LEU A 82 1.70 -0.44 -1.71
CA LEU A 82 2.00 0.97 -1.82
C LEU A 82 1.77 1.63 -0.46
N LEU A 83 2.79 2.29 0.08
CA LEU A 83 2.64 3.20 1.22
C LEU A 83 2.96 4.60 0.76
N ILE A 84 2.08 5.53 1.09
CA ILE A 84 2.34 6.95 0.98
C ILE A 84 2.27 7.51 2.39
N GLU A 85 3.41 7.93 2.93
CA GLU A 85 3.51 8.67 4.18
C GLU A 85 3.66 10.16 3.88
N VAL A 86 2.83 10.98 4.53
CA VAL A 86 2.87 12.42 4.38
C VAL A 86 3.13 13.04 5.75
N THR A 87 4.23 13.78 5.82
CA THR A 87 4.59 14.61 6.98
C THR A 87 4.46 16.08 6.60
N PRO A 88 4.43 17.03 7.56
CA PRO A 88 4.47 18.45 7.24
C PRO A 88 5.71 18.87 6.43
N GLU A 89 6.82 18.15 6.59
CA GLU A 89 8.11 18.48 6.00
C GLU A 89 8.32 17.85 4.62
N ASN A 90 7.88 16.61 4.43
CA ASN A 90 8.18 15.81 3.24
C ASN A 90 7.10 14.74 2.98
N SER A 91 7.30 13.94 1.95
CA SER A 91 6.49 12.74 1.74
C SER A 91 7.32 11.60 1.22
N VAL A 92 6.94 10.39 1.62
CA VAL A 92 7.63 9.16 1.24
C VAL A 92 6.64 8.22 0.57
N VAL A 93 7.02 7.68 -0.58
CA VAL A 93 6.27 6.67 -1.33
C VAL A 93 7.08 5.39 -1.35
N LEU A 94 6.52 4.29 -0.85
CA LEU A 94 7.10 2.96 -0.95
C LEU A 94 6.25 2.12 -1.90
N ARG A 95 6.89 1.43 -2.84
CA ARG A 95 6.25 0.51 -3.77
C ARG A 95 6.96 -0.84 -3.67
N GLN A 96 6.23 -1.87 -3.32
CA GLN A 96 6.79 -3.22 -3.23
C GLN A 96 5.92 -4.21 -4.01
N GLU A 97 6.57 -5.22 -4.56
CA GLU A 97 5.94 -6.35 -5.21
C GLU A 97 6.62 -7.62 -4.74
N LYS A 98 5.82 -8.61 -4.34
CA LYS A 98 6.28 -9.92 -3.87
C LYS A 98 5.54 -11.01 -4.64
N GLU A 99 6.26 -12.07 -5.00
CA GLU A 99 5.67 -13.32 -5.47
C GLU A 99 6.18 -14.46 -4.58
N HIS A 100 5.27 -15.15 -3.90
CA HIS A 100 5.56 -16.10 -2.82
C HIS A 100 6.43 -15.45 -1.73
N ASP A 101 7.70 -15.84 -1.65
CA ASP A 101 8.68 -15.32 -0.68
C ASP A 101 9.77 -14.44 -1.30
N THR A 102 9.66 -14.14 -2.59
CA THR A 102 10.64 -13.33 -3.32
C THR A 102 10.08 -11.94 -3.59
N TYR A 103 10.84 -10.90 -3.19
CA TYR A 103 10.55 -9.53 -3.59
C TYR A 103 10.99 -9.33 -5.04
N LEU A 104 10.04 -8.96 -5.89
CA LEU A 104 10.28 -8.60 -7.30
C LEU A 104 10.58 -7.11 -7.45
N VAL A 105 9.94 -6.27 -6.64
CA VAL A 105 10.13 -4.82 -6.62
C VAL A 105 10.25 -4.34 -5.17
N ASP A 106 11.22 -3.46 -4.92
CA ASP A 106 11.39 -2.75 -3.66
C ASP A 106 11.90 -1.34 -3.95
N GLU A 107 10.96 -0.39 -4.10
CA GLU A 107 11.24 0.98 -4.48
C GLU A 107 10.76 1.95 -3.40
N SER A 108 11.57 2.98 -3.18
CA SER A 108 11.25 4.07 -2.26
C SER A 108 11.57 5.40 -2.92
N GLU A 109 10.62 6.33 -2.89
CA GLU A 109 10.73 7.68 -3.42
C GLU A 109 10.44 8.67 -2.28
N THR A 110 11.26 9.72 -2.18
CA THR A 110 11.07 10.80 -1.19
C THR A 110 10.90 12.11 -1.92
N HIS A 111 9.85 12.84 -1.56
CA HIS A 111 9.57 14.18 -2.05
C HIS A 111 9.99 15.19 -0.98
N ASP A 112 10.70 16.24 -1.38
CA ASP A 112 11.16 17.33 -0.48
C ASP A 112 10.01 18.25 0.01
N ARG A 113 8.76 17.91 -0.31
CA ARG A 113 7.56 18.63 0.11
C ARG A 113 6.44 17.66 0.50
N PRO A 114 5.49 18.09 1.33
CA PRO A 114 4.25 17.34 1.55
C PRO A 114 3.48 17.16 0.24
N MET A 115 2.98 15.94 0.01
CA MET A 115 1.96 15.66 -0.98
C MET A 115 0.60 16.12 -0.47
N THR A 116 -0.19 16.70 -1.36
CA THR A 116 -1.58 17.06 -1.10
C THR A 116 -2.46 15.80 -1.14
N THR A 117 -3.63 15.84 -0.49
CA THR A 117 -4.57 14.72 -0.50
C THR A 117 -4.97 14.30 -1.92
N GLY A 118 -5.15 15.25 -2.84
CA GLY A 118 -5.45 14.96 -4.24
C GLY A 118 -4.32 14.23 -4.97
N GLU A 119 -3.07 14.57 -4.67
CA GLU A 119 -1.89 13.88 -5.22
C GLU A 119 -1.77 12.45 -4.67
N VAL A 120 -2.03 12.25 -3.37
CA VAL A 120 -2.07 10.93 -2.74
C VAL A 120 -3.13 10.05 -3.40
N ASP A 121 -4.34 10.57 -3.57
CA ASP A 121 -5.45 9.84 -4.18
C ASP A 121 -5.21 9.52 -5.65
N ALA A 122 -4.61 10.46 -6.40
CA ALA A 122 -4.21 10.25 -7.79
C ALA A 122 -3.14 9.16 -7.89
N ALA A 123 -2.11 9.20 -7.04
CA ALA A 123 -1.03 8.20 -7.03
C ALA A 123 -1.55 6.79 -6.69
N ILE A 124 -2.49 6.67 -5.76
CA ILE A 124 -3.14 5.40 -5.42
C ILE A 124 -3.96 4.88 -6.60
N THR A 125 -4.75 5.75 -7.21
CA THR A 125 -5.60 5.38 -8.35
C THR A 125 -4.74 4.89 -9.52
N ASP A 126 -3.67 5.60 -9.84
CA ASP A 126 -2.70 5.20 -10.86
C ASP A 126 -2.05 3.84 -10.53
N TYR A 127 -1.60 3.67 -9.28
CA TYR A 127 -1.01 2.41 -8.84
C TYR A 127 -1.97 1.23 -8.96
N VAL A 128 -3.20 1.36 -8.43
CA VAL A 128 -4.24 0.32 -8.52
C VAL A 128 -4.56 -0.03 -9.97
N ASN A 129 -4.69 0.98 -10.83
CA ASN A 129 -4.95 0.77 -12.25
C ASN A 129 -3.78 0.06 -12.94
N SER A 130 -2.55 0.42 -12.61
CA SER A 130 -1.35 -0.25 -13.12
C SER A 130 -1.31 -1.72 -12.71
N VAL A 131 -1.66 -2.03 -11.45
CA VAL A 131 -1.71 -3.40 -10.94
C VAL A 131 -2.83 -4.19 -11.60
N LYS A 132 -4.03 -3.62 -11.74
CA LYS A 132 -5.14 -4.24 -12.47
C LYS A 132 -4.74 -4.58 -13.91
N ALA A 133 -4.09 -3.65 -14.61
CA ALA A 133 -3.63 -3.89 -15.98
C ALA A 133 -2.59 -5.03 -16.07
N ARG A 134 -1.69 -5.15 -15.07
CA ARG A 134 -0.72 -6.25 -14.98
C ARG A 134 -1.37 -7.57 -14.60
N ALA A 135 -2.35 -7.55 -13.70
CA ALA A 135 -3.07 -8.71 -13.19
C ALA A 135 -3.97 -9.38 -14.24
N THR A 136 -4.55 -8.60 -15.16
CA THR A 136 -5.43 -9.10 -16.23
C THR A 136 -4.66 -9.70 -17.42
N LYS A 137 -3.37 -9.38 -17.59
CA LYS A 137 -2.58 -9.76 -18.78
C LYS A 137 -2.03 -11.20 -18.73
N LYS A 138 -2.76 -12.15 -18.14
CA LYS A 138 -2.29 -13.54 -17.96
C LYS A 138 -2.80 -14.47 -19.06
#